data_AF-A0A4Q8UFM4-F1
#
_entry.id   AF-A0A4Q8UFM4-F1
#
_cell.length_a   1.000
_cell.length_b   1.000
_cell.length_c   1.000
_cell.angle_alpha   90.00
_cell.angle_beta   90.00
_cell.angle_gamma   90.00
#
_symmetry.space_group_name_H-M   'P 1'
#
loop_
_entity.id
_entity.type
_entity.pdbx_description
1 polymer ?
#
loop_
_entity_poly.entity_id
_entity_poly.type
_entity_poly.pdbx_seq_one_letter_code
_entity_poly.pdbx_strand_id
1 'polypeptide(L)'
;MKTKLLCILFSVLVITSCASKKHERPGRNVETFVTKIFSDGSKQFNFSMSMGRARGGQDRGSQRGARSGGNEGRGGQGGGGREGNRGQGDPRGNSANNQQNEKTRVLDRLDMILQDNGYCREGYMELDYYSAEGTVQLRGECNEGATEEDLENFPNS
;
A
#
# COMPACT_ATOMS: atom_id res chain seq x y z
N MET A 1 14.33 11.03 59.44
CA MET A 1 14.87 11.52 58.15
C MET A 1 14.74 10.51 57.00
N LYS A 2 14.67 9.19 57.27
CA LYS A 2 14.59 8.12 56.25
C LYS A 2 13.27 8.09 55.44
N THR A 3 12.14 8.45 56.05
CA THR A 3 10.82 8.50 55.39
C THR A 3 10.69 9.62 54.36
N LYS A 4 11.31 10.78 54.60
CA LYS A 4 11.36 11.88 53.61
C LYS A 4 12.22 11.51 52.39
N LEU A 5 13.30 10.75 52.60
CA LEU A 5 14.17 10.27 51.53
C LEU A 5 13.46 9.23 50.63
N LEU A 6 12.60 8.40 51.22
CA LEU A 6 11.84 7.36 50.52
C LEU A 6 10.73 7.95 49.61
N CYS A 7 10.07 9.03 50.05
CA CYS A 7 9.09 9.76 49.23
C CYS A 7 9.73 10.49 48.04
N ILE A 8 10.93 11.03 48.22
CA ILE A 8 11.69 11.68 47.14
C ILE A 8 12.13 10.65 46.09
N LEU A 9 12.55 9.45 46.52
CA LEU A 9 12.96 8.38 45.60
C LEU A 9 11.80 7.88 44.72
N PHE A 10 10.57 7.86 45.25
CA PHE A 10 9.38 7.42 44.50
C PHE A 10 8.91 8.47 43.47
N SER A 11 9.16 9.75 43.74
CA SER A 11 8.73 10.86 42.88
C SER A 11 9.55 10.98 41.59
N VAL A 12 10.81 10.54 41.59
CA VAL A 12 11.71 10.60 40.42
C VAL A 12 11.42 9.48 39.41
N LEU A 13 10.74 8.40 39.82
CA LEU A 13 10.48 7.23 38.97
C LEU A 13 9.30 7.43 38.00
N VAL A 14 8.54 8.52 38.11
CA VAL A 14 7.28 8.74 37.37
C VAL A 14 7.45 9.65 36.14
N ILE A 15 8.64 10.18 35.85
CA ILE A 15 8.83 11.23 34.81
C ILE A 15 9.37 10.74 33.46
N THR A 16 9.53 9.44 33.24
CA THR A 16 9.98 8.89 31.95
C THR A 16 8.89 8.06 31.25
N SER A 17 7.82 8.74 30.85
CA SER A 17 6.95 8.28 29.75
C SER A 17 7.01 9.32 28.65
N CYS A 18 8.10 9.30 27.88
CA CYS A 18 8.15 10.00 26.61
C CYS A 18 7.03 9.43 25.73
N ALA A 19 6.01 10.24 25.47
CA ALA A 19 5.04 10.00 24.41
C ALA A 19 5.82 9.88 23.10
N SER A 20 6.13 8.65 22.70
CA SER A 20 6.70 8.34 21.39
C SER A 20 5.63 8.68 20.36
N LYS A 21 5.59 9.94 19.92
CA LYS A 21 4.87 10.35 18.72
C LYS A 21 5.47 9.52 17.59
N LYS A 22 4.78 8.45 17.19
CA LYS A 22 5.17 7.66 16.02
C LYS A 22 5.18 8.66 14.87
N HIS A 23 6.38 9.01 14.40
CA HIS A 23 6.54 9.78 13.19
C HIS A 23 6.03 8.87 12.06
N GLU A 24 4.77 9.06 11.67
CA GLU A 24 4.21 8.41 10.50
C GLU A 24 5.11 8.80 9.33
N ARG A 25 5.76 7.81 8.75
CA ARG A 25 6.65 8.02 7.61
C ARG A 25 5.76 8.37 6.42
N PRO A 26 5.94 9.55 5.78
CA PRO A 26 5.22 9.85 4.55
C PRO A 26 5.63 8.80 3.50
N GLY A 27 4.70 7.94 3.12
CA GLY A 27 4.95 6.77 2.25
C GLY A 27 4.55 5.42 2.83
N ARG A 28 3.98 5.35 4.04
CA ARG A 28 3.30 4.13 4.50
C ARG A 28 1.98 4.01 3.75
N ASN A 29 1.75 2.88 3.09
CA ASN A 29 0.44 2.54 2.53
C ASN A 29 -0.60 2.72 3.64
N VAL A 30 -1.52 3.66 3.45
CA VAL A 30 -2.62 3.87 4.40
C VAL A 30 -3.64 2.79 4.09
N GLU A 31 -3.89 1.94 5.09
CA GLU A 31 -4.83 0.83 5.00
C GLU A 31 -5.96 1.06 6.00
N THR A 32 -7.19 0.83 5.55
CA THR A 32 -8.40 0.90 6.37
C THR A 32 -9.23 -0.34 6.13
N PHE A 33 -9.69 -0.98 7.20
CA PHE A 33 -10.63 -2.09 7.15
C PHE A 33 -11.81 -1.75 8.07
N VAL A 34 -12.99 -1.56 7.48
CA VAL A 34 -14.22 -1.22 8.20
C VAL A 34 -15.19 -2.37 8.07
N THR A 35 -15.75 -2.80 9.20
CA THR A 35 -16.72 -3.89 9.28
C THR A 35 -18.12 -3.37 9.52
N LYS A 36 -19.11 -4.12 9.06
CA LYS A 36 -20.52 -3.89 9.38
C LYS A 36 -21.28 -5.19 9.44
N ILE A 37 -21.94 -5.44 10.57
CA ILE A 37 -22.87 -6.54 10.76
C ILE A 37 -24.29 -6.01 10.66
N PHE A 38 -25.09 -6.54 9.73
CA PHE A 38 -26.48 -6.14 9.55
C PHE A 38 -27.42 -6.93 10.46
N SER A 39 -28.64 -6.45 10.62
CA SER A 39 -29.66 -7.07 11.48
C SER A 39 -30.12 -8.44 10.99
N ASP A 40 -29.92 -8.76 9.71
CA ASP A 40 -30.19 -10.07 9.13
C ASP A 40 -29.04 -11.07 9.37
N GLY A 41 -27.98 -10.65 10.08
CA GLY A 41 -26.81 -11.45 10.38
C GLY A 41 -25.75 -11.45 9.27
N SER A 42 -25.99 -10.78 8.13
CA SER A 42 -24.96 -10.64 7.09
C SER A 42 -23.80 -9.77 7.56
N LYS A 43 -22.58 -10.15 7.17
CA LYS A 43 -21.34 -9.46 7.52
C LYS A 43 -20.72 -8.87 6.27
N GLN A 44 -20.59 -7.55 6.21
CA GLN A 44 -19.88 -6.87 5.13
C GLN A 44 -18.65 -6.15 5.65
N PHE A 45 -17.71 -5.90 4.75
CA PHE A 45 -16.55 -5.07 5.02
C PHE A 45 -16.25 -4.14 3.84
N ASN A 46 -15.53 -3.06 4.15
CA ASN A 46 -14.89 -2.19 3.18
C ASN A 46 -13.39 -2.12 3.50
N PHE A 47 -12.58 -2.56 2.55
CA PHE A 47 -11.13 -2.50 2.63
C PHE A 47 -10.61 -1.43 1.67
N SER A 48 -9.77 -0.52 2.17
CA SER A 48 -9.12 0.52 1.38
C SER A 48 -7.62 0.47 1.59
N MET A 49 -6.84 0.55 0.51
CA MET A 49 -5.38 0.57 0.56
C MET A 49 -4.83 1.60 -0.43
N SER A 50 -4.05 2.55 0.08
CA SER A 50 -3.25 3.44 -0.76
C SER A 50 -1.96 2.74 -1.13
N MET A 51 -1.72 2.56 -2.41
CA MET A 51 -0.44 2.10 -2.94
C MET A 51 0.38 3.34 -3.25
N GLY A 52 1.30 3.66 -2.34
CA GLY A 52 2.25 4.73 -2.58
C GLY A 52 2.88 4.51 -3.95
N ARG A 53 2.72 5.47 -4.87
CA ARG A 53 3.39 5.40 -6.17
C ARG A 53 4.84 5.13 -5.87
N ALA A 54 5.36 3.99 -6.30
CA ALA A 54 6.80 3.77 -6.30
C ALA A 54 7.37 5.00 -7.00
N ARG A 55 8.01 5.89 -6.22
CA ARG A 55 8.74 7.01 -6.79
C ARG A 55 9.75 6.32 -7.70
N GLY A 56 9.45 6.32 -8.99
CA GLY A 56 10.39 5.95 -10.03
C GLY A 56 11.52 6.95 -9.88
N GLY A 57 12.50 6.58 -9.05
CA GLY A 57 13.80 7.19 -8.98
C GLY A 57 14.46 6.92 -10.31
N GLN A 58 14.02 7.65 -11.33
CA GLN A 58 14.77 7.81 -12.55
C GLN A 58 15.79 8.91 -12.27
N ASP A 59 16.65 8.66 -11.29
CA ASP A 59 17.99 9.22 -11.26
C ASP A 59 18.74 8.58 -12.43
N ARG A 60 18.39 9.02 -13.65
CA ARG A 60 19.27 8.85 -14.79
C ARG A 60 20.45 9.75 -14.51
N GLY A 61 21.47 9.12 -13.94
CA GLY A 61 22.76 9.70 -13.65
C GLY A 61 23.19 10.64 -14.77
N SER A 62 23.46 11.87 -14.35
CA SER A 62 24.35 12.79 -15.04
C SER A 62 25.68 12.09 -15.29
N GLN A 63 25.81 11.45 -16.44
CA GLN A 63 27.09 10.99 -16.94
C GLN A 63 27.57 11.99 -17.98
N ARG A 64 28.31 12.96 -17.45
CA ARG A 64 29.23 13.85 -18.16
C ARG A 64 30.02 13.07 -19.20
N GLY A 65 29.62 13.18 -20.46
CA GLY A 65 30.43 12.83 -21.62
C GLY A 65 31.03 14.10 -22.22
N ALA A 66 32.01 14.71 -21.54
CA ALA A 66 32.88 15.69 -22.17
C ALA A 66 33.73 14.95 -23.22
N ARG A 67 33.34 15.02 -24.50
CA ARG A 67 34.22 14.66 -25.61
C ARG A 67 34.67 15.92 -26.31
N SER A 68 35.83 16.39 -25.85
CA SER A 68 36.80 17.14 -26.63
C SER A 68 37.08 16.43 -27.96
N GLY A 69 37.26 17.20 -29.03
CA GLY A 69 37.84 16.71 -30.28
C GLY A 69 37.16 17.27 -31.52
N GLY A 70 37.58 18.47 -31.94
CA GLY A 70 37.31 18.94 -33.29
C GLY A 70 38.05 18.10 -34.32
N ASN A 71 37.41 17.83 -35.45
CA ASN A 71 38.05 17.83 -36.76
C ASN A 71 36.99 17.95 -37.85
N GLU A 72 37.16 18.97 -38.69
CA GLU A 72 36.43 19.15 -39.94
C GLU A 72 36.92 18.12 -40.98
N GLY A 73 36.01 17.45 -41.68
CA GLY A 73 36.40 16.45 -42.69
C GLY A 73 35.24 15.87 -43.49
N ARG A 74 34.93 16.55 -44.61
CA ARG A 74 34.39 16.05 -45.90
C ARG A 74 33.99 14.57 -46.03
N GLY A 75 32.74 14.39 -46.49
CA GLY A 75 32.42 13.49 -47.62
C GLY A 75 31.79 12.14 -47.26
N GLY A 76 30.57 11.89 -47.76
CA GLY A 76 29.98 10.55 -47.75
C GLY A 76 28.46 10.53 -47.79
N GLN A 77 27.88 10.69 -48.97
CA GLN A 77 26.48 10.41 -49.27
C GLN A 77 26.29 8.89 -49.43
N GLY A 78 25.32 8.31 -48.73
CA GLY A 78 24.73 7.01 -49.07
C GLY A 78 24.64 6.01 -47.93
N GLY A 79 23.43 5.47 -47.72
CA GLY A 79 23.24 4.16 -47.11
C GLY A 79 22.21 4.08 -45.99
N GLY A 80 20.94 4.00 -46.38
CA GLY A 80 19.87 3.22 -45.75
C GLY A 80 19.93 2.97 -44.25
N GLY A 81 19.02 3.62 -43.53
CA GLY A 81 18.84 3.49 -42.09
C GLY A 81 18.83 2.05 -41.61
N ARG A 82 19.65 1.78 -40.59
CA ARG A 82 19.49 0.63 -39.72
C ARG A 82 18.07 0.64 -39.21
N GLU A 83 17.36 -0.42 -39.59
CA GLU A 83 16.06 -0.85 -39.10
C GLU A 83 16.15 -1.09 -37.59
N GLY A 84 16.20 0.02 -36.85
CA GLY A 84 15.92 0.04 -35.43
C GLY A 84 14.44 -0.28 -35.32
N ASN A 85 14.15 -1.54 -35.05
CA ASN A 85 12.89 -2.02 -34.51
C ASN A 85 12.50 -1.10 -33.35
N ARG A 86 11.78 -0.01 -33.68
CA ARG A 86 11.10 0.83 -32.71
C ARG A 86 9.94 -0.04 -32.26
N GLY A 87 10.23 -0.89 -31.26
CA GLY A 87 9.22 -1.53 -30.44
C GLY A 87 8.34 -0.42 -29.89
N GLN A 88 7.28 -0.14 -30.63
CA GLN A 88 6.15 0.65 -30.21
C GLN A 88 5.48 -0.22 -29.15
N GLY A 89 6.03 -0.19 -27.94
CA GLY A 89 5.51 -0.92 -26.80
C GLY A 89 4.07 -0.47 -26.63
N ASP A 90 3.15 -1.38 -26.91
CA ASP A 90 1.72 -1.15 -26.81
C ASP A 90 1.41 -0.73 -25.35
N PRO A 91 0.97 0.53 -25.11
CA PRO A 91 0.66 0.99 -23.76
C PRO A 91 -0.44 0.15 -23.10
N ARG A 92 -1.27 -0.55 -23.90
CA ARG A 92 -2.40 -1.34 -23.42
C ARG A 92 -1.96 -2.62 -22.71
N GLY A 93 -0.91 -3.29 -23.21
CA GLY A 93 -0.39 -4.52 -22.61
C GLY A 93 0.23 -4.30 -21.23
N ASN A 94 0.85 -3.13 -21.02
CA ASN A 94 1.49 -2.81 -19.74
C ASN A 94 0.46 -2.41 -18.67
N SER A 95 -0.66 -1.77 -19.06
CA SER A 95 -1.69 -1.32 -18.13
C SER A 95 -2.51 -2.48 -17.53
N ALA A 96 -2.88 -3.47 -18.34
CA ALA A 96 -3.66 -4.63 -17.87
C ALA A 96 -2.85 -5.49 -16.87
N ASN A 97 -1.57 -5.74 -17.18
CA ASN A 97 -0.68 -6.46 -16.27
C ASN A 97 -0.46 -5.71 -14.96
N ASN A 98 -0.35 -4.38 -15.01
CA ASN A 98 -0.15 -3.58 -13.81
C ASN A 98 -1.40 -3.60 -12.91
N GLN A 99 -2.60 -3.51 -13.49
CA GLN A 99 -3.86 -3.61 -12.74
C GLN A 99 -4.05 -5.01 -12.12
N GLN A 100 -3.69 -6.08 -12.83
CA GLN A 100 -3.77 -7.43 -12.28
C GLN A 100 -2.82 -7.61 -11.08
N ASN A 101 -1.56 -7.16 -11.22
CA ASN A 101 -0.58 -7.20 -10.13
C ASN A 101 -1.03 -6.36 -8.93
N GLU A 102 -1.70 -5.24 -9.20
CA GLU A 102 -2.29 -4.36 -8.18
C GLU A 102 -3.38 -5.08 -7.39
N LYS A 103 -4.35 -5.68 -8.10
CA LYS A 103 -5.44 -6.44 -7.49
C LYS A 103 -4.90 -7.58 -6.65
N THR A 104 -3.93 -8.36 -7.15
CA THR A 104 -3.33 -9.45 -6.38
C THR A 104 -2.76 -8.98 -5.05
N ARG A 105 -2.01 -7.86 -5.03
CA ARG A 105 -1.46 -7.32 -3.78
C ARG A 105 -2.54 -6.87 -2.79
N VAL A 106 -3.62 -6.30 -3.30
CA VAL A 106 -4.77 -5.89 -2.47
C VAL A 106 -5.41 -7.12 -1.84
N LEU A 107 -5.65 -8.16 -2.64
CA LEU A 107 -6.26 -9.41 -2.17
C LEU A 107 -5.36 -10.12 -1.15
N ASP A 108 -4.06 -10.27 -1.42
CA ASP A 108 -3.10 -10.87 -0.48
C ASP A 108 -3.10 -10.14 0.87
N ARG A 109 -3.20 -8.80 0.83
CA ARG A 109 -3.22 -7.98 2.05
C ARG A 109 -4.54 -8.14 2.81
N LEU A 110 -5.65 -8.18 2.10
CA LEU A 110 -6.97 -8.41 2.67
C LEU A 110 -7.05 -9.80 3.32
N ASP A 111 -6.53 -10.84 2.67
CA ASP A 111 -6.48 -12.20 3.21
C ASP A 111 -5.72 -12.25 4.53
N MET A 112 -4.59 -11.55 4.65
CA MET A 112 -3.85 -11.45 5.92
C MET A 112 -4.69 -10.80 7.02
N ILE A 113 -5.43 -9.74 6.71
CA ILE A 113 -6.29 -9.06 7.69
C ILE A 113 -7.42 -9.97 8.16
N LEU A 114 -8.08 -10.66 7.23
CA LEU A 114 -9.18 -11.57 7.52
C LEU A 114 -8.71 -12.79 8.33
N GLN A 115 -7.53 -13.33 8.03
CA GLN A 115 -6.93 -14.42 8.80
C GLN A 115 -6.54 -13.99 10.22
N ASP A 116 -6.04 -12.77 10.38
CA ASP A 116 -5.59 -12.25 11.67
C ASP A 116 -6.77 -11.87 12.58
N ASN A 117 -7.81 -11.23 12.03
CA ASN A 117 -8.95 -10.77 12.81
C ASN A 117 -10.12 -11.77 12.90
N GLY A 118 -10.23 -12.72 11.97
CA GLY A 118 -11.28 -13.74 11.98
C GLY A 118 -12.67 -13.24 11.59
N TYR A 119 -12.80 -12.07 10.94
CA TYR A 119 -14.10 -11.49 10.59
C TYR A 119 -14.89 -12.32 9.58
N CYS A 120 -14.22 -12.80 8.51
CA CYS A 120 -14.77 -13.79 7.58
C CYS A 120 -14.00 -15.10 7.70
N ARG A 121 -14.63 -16.15 8.25
CA ARG A 121 -14.00 -17.46 8.51
C ARG A 121 -14.13 -18.42 7.34
N GLU A 122 -15.21 -18.33 6.57
CA GLU A 122 -15.49 -19.23 5.45
C GLU A 122 -15.22 -18.56 4.09
N GLY A 123 -14.41 -17.50 4.11
CA GLY A 123 -14.12 -16.64 2.96
C GLY A 123 -15.20 -15.58 2.73
N TYR A 124 -15.09 -14.90 1.60
CA TYR A 124 -15.97 -13.79 1.25
C TYR A 124 -16.25 -13.77 -0.26
N MET A 125 -17.30 -13.06 -0.64
CA MET A 125 -17.58 -12.67 -2.03
C MET A 125 -17.27 -11.20 -2.26
N GLU A 126 -16.63 -10.89 -3.39
CA GLU A 126 -16.40 -9.51 -3.83
C GLU A 126 -17.73 -8.89 -4.28
N LEU A 127 -18.15 -7.80 -3.64
CA LEU A 127 -19.33 -7.02 -4.04
C LEU A 127 -18.96 -5.88 -4.98
N ASP A 128 -17.82 -5.22 -4.74
CA ASP A 128 -17.33 -4.14 -5.57
C ASP A 128 -15.80 -4.00 -5.46
N TYR A 129 -15.18 -3.57 -6.55
CA TYR A 129 -13.74 -3.29 -6.62
C TYR A 129 -13.51 -2.01 -7.42
N TYR A 130 -12.91 -1.03 -6.77
CA TYR A 130 -12.61 0.27 -7.35
C TYR A 130 -11.14 0.62 -7.16
N SER A 131 -10.47 1.04 -8.24
CA SER A 131 -9.08 1.54 -8.20
C SER A 131 -9.03 2.90 -8.87
N ALA A 132 -8.57 3.92 -8.15
CA ALA A 132 -8.32 5.25 -8.70
C ALA A 132 -7.18 5.97 -7.97
N GLU A 133 -6.40 6.72 -8.74
CA GLU A 133 -5.35 7.62 -8.25
C GLU A 133 -4.27 6.98 -7.35
N GLY A 134 -4.15 5.65 -7.34
CA GLY A 134 -3.24 4.91 -6.46
C GLY A 134 -3.87 4.49 -5.13
N THR A 135 -5.19 4.53 -5.03
CA THR A 135 -5.97 3.96 -3.92
C THR A 135 -6.91 2.90 -4.48
N VAL A 136 -6.96 1.75 -3.81
CA VAL A 136 -7.92 0.69 -4.10
C VAL A 136 -8.92 0.60 -2.96
N GLN A 137 -10.19 0.38 -3.31
CA GLN A 137 -11.27 0.03 -2.42
C GLN A 137 -11.89 -1.30 -2.86
N LEU A 138 -12.11 -2.20 -1.92
CA LEU A 138 -12.80 -3.47 -2.11
C LEU A 138 -13.92 -3.56 -1.08
N ARG A 139 -15.15 -3.82 -1.54
CA ARG A 139 -16.27 -4.17 -0.68
C ARG A 139 -16.55 -5.65 -0.80
N GLY A 140 -16.72 -6.33 0.32
CA GLY A 140 -17.04 -7.76 0.35
C GLY A 140 -18.10 -8.10 1.38
N GLU A 141 -18.65 -9.30 1.22
CA GLU A 141 -19.59 -9.94 2.15
C GLU A 141 -19.03 -11.30 2.54
N CYS A 142 -19.01 -11.63 3.84
CA CYS A 142 -18.57 -12.94 4.30
C CYS A 142 -19.55 -14.01 3.84
N ASN A 143 -19.06 -15.22 3.58
CA ASN A 143 -19.92 -16.34 3.17
C ASN A 143 -20.76 -16.89 4.33
N GLU A 144 -20.37 -16.59 5.57
CA GLU A 144 -21.07 -16.97 6.78
C GLU A 144 -21.69 -15.77 7.51
N GLY A 145 -22.77 -16.05 8.27
CA GLY A 145 -23.41 -15.05 9.12
C GLY A 145 -22.61 -14.71 10.38
N ALA A 146 -23.03 -13.65 11.07
CA ALA A 146 -22.49 -13.25 12.36
C ALA A 146 -22.88 -14.22 13.48
N THR A 147 -21.90 -14.57 14.30
CA THR A 147 -22.11 -15.23 15.59
C THR A 147 -22.35 -14.20 16.69
N GLU A 148 -22.75 -14.66 17.89
CA GLU A 148 -22.82 -13.80 19.08
C GLU A 148 -21.46 -13.16 19.39
N GLU A 149 -20.38 -13.94 19.25
CA GLU A 149 -19.01 -13.46 19.42
C GLU A 149 -18.63 -12.38 18.39
N ASP A 150 -19.08 -12.49 17.13
CA ASP A 150 -18.84 -11.47 16.11
C ASP A 150 -19.47 -10.12 16.50
N LEU A 151 -20.66 -10.14 17.11
CA LEU A 151 -21.36 -8.92 17.56
C LEU A 151 -20.63 -8.21 18.71
N GLU A 152 -19.96 -8.98 19.56
CA GLU A 152 -19.15 -8.44 20.67
C GLU A 152 -17.81 -7.89 20.16
N ASN A 153 -17.16 -8.59 19.23
CA ASN A 153 -15.83 -8.26 18.72
C ASN A 153 -15.83 -7.18 17.63
N PHE A 154 -16.92 -7.06 16.86
CA PHE A 154 -17.05 -6.13 15.74
C PHE A 154 -18.30 -5.25 15.87
N PRO A 155 -18.42 -4.44 16.95
CA PRO A 155 -19.56 -3.56 17.11
C PRO A 155 -19.58 -2.52 16.00
N ASN A 156 -20.76 -2.31 15.41
CA ASN A 156 -20.95 -1.24 14.42
C ASN A 156 -20.70 0.12 15.09
N SER A 157 -19.73 0.87 14.56
CA SER A 157 -19.40 2.24 14.98
C SER A 157 -20.05 3.29 14.10
#